data_AF-A0A2V7XQ55-F1
#
_entry.id   AF-A0A2V7XQ55-F1
#
_cell.length_a   1.000
_cell.length_b   1.000
_cell.length_c   1.000
_cell.angle_alpha   90.00
_cell.angle_beta   90.00
_cell.angle_gamma   90.00
#
_symmetry.space_group_name_H-M   'P 1'
#
loop_
_entity.id
_entity.type
_entity.pdbx_description
1 polymer ?
#
loop_
_entity_poly.entity_id
_entity_poly.type
_entity_poly.pdbx_seq_one_letter_code
_entity_poly.pdbx_strand_id
1 'polypeptide(L)'
;MTTTKRTILALAIAIVPAAAFATHVPGSSEKVQYDGPLSPTAGVKGSIGWKDPLDGYDWYCMDVIKGKKVTIGAKRTAGDIKMNIGVLKGLVANDGDPRGSLPVVGETSNSTDPDAVFTFTPDFDGAATVWISTWLGENGGNYTVTMSGANARAACGAVTAPPAPPPSSIQVGVPDNPVLINSGDTITVPVQVATSSFAGDISLSVEGLPDDATAKFDKSFFPSPGNGTTNLTITPGPRTLPGTYFITVVATSGDTSGATTFQFVLDCSPPMILGVDQPKSASVNRGTTANLQVKSAGTGPISGANKQTLTTPTINDTGSFWVRVSNACGSTDSQAATVSVR
;
A
#
# COMPACT_ATOMS: atom_id res chain seq x y z
N MET A 1 21.55 -59.03 -60.54
CA MET A 1 21.54 -57.64 -60.07
C MET A 1 20.11 -57.26 -59.77
N THR A 2 19.72 -57.32 -58.50
CA THR A 2 18.37 -57.00 -58.03
C THR A 2 18.55 -56.04 -56.87
N THR A 3 18.44 -54.74 -57.17
CA THR A 3 18.70 -53.67 -56.20
C THR A 3 17.46 -53.46 -55.36
N THR A 4 17.40 -54.11 -54.19
CA THR A 4 16.35 -53.90 -53.18
C THR A 4 16.49 -52.49 -52.61
N LYS A 5 15.63 -51.55 -53.01
CA LYS A 5 15.52 -50.24 -52.36
C LYS A 5 14.90 -50.44 -50.96
N ARG A 6 15.72 -50.31 -49.92
CA ARG A 6 15.26 -50.20 -48.52
C ARG A 6 14.79 -48.77 -48.29
N THR A 7 13.48 -48.56 -48.22
CA THR A 7 12.88 -47.30 -47.80
C THR A 7 13.00 -47.21 -46.27
N ILE A 8 13.88 -46.34 -45.78
CA ILE A 8 13.93 -46.00 -44.35
C ILE A 8 12.80 -45.01 -44.09
N LEU A 9 11.74 -45.44 -43.40
CA LEU A 9 10.78 -44.54 -42.79
C LEU A 9 11.47 -43.89 -41.59
N ALA A 10 12.05 -42.69 -41.80
CA ALA A 10 12.45 -41.85 -40.70
C ALA A 10 11.18 -41.31 -40.03
N LEU A 11 10.83 -41.88 -38.87
CA LEU A 11 9.81 -41.31 -37.99
C LEU A 11 10.38 -40.01 -37.42
N ALA A 12 10.15 -38.90 -38.12
CA ALA A 12 10.38 -37.57 -37.57
C ALA A 12 9.35 -37.36 -36.45
N ILE A 13 9.73 -37.71 -35.22
CA ILE A 13 9.04 -37.20 -34.04
C ILE A 13 9.37 -35.71 -34.03
N ALA A 14 8.49 -34.92 -34.63
CA ALA A 14 8.43 -33.51 -34.35
C ALA A 14 8.09 -33.42 -32.85
N ILE A 15 9.11 -33.23 -32.03
CA ILE A 15 8.93 -32.63 -30.71
C ILE A 15 8.51 -31.20 -31.03
N VAL A 16 7.21 -31.04 -31.29
CA VAL A 16 6.59 -29.73 -31.14
C VAL A 16 6.90 -29.40 -29.68
N PRO A 17 7.66 -28.33 -29.37
CA PRO A 17 7.73 -27.88 -27.99
C PRO A 17 6.28 -27.78 -27.59
N ALA A 18 5.88 -28.48 -26.52
CA ALA A 18 4.55 -28.29 -25.97
C ALA A 18 4.42 -26.78 -25.87
N ALA A 19 3.61 -26.16 -26.74
CA ALA A 19 3.18 -24.82 -26.52
C ALA A 19 2.65 -24.92 -25.10
N ALA A 20 3.28 -24.22 -24.17
CA ALA A 20 2.76 -24.10 -22.84
C ALA A 20 1.39 -23.47 -23.07
N PHE A 21 0.37 -24.31 -23.19
CA PHE A 21 -1.00 -23.89 -23.12
C PHE A 21 -1.05 -23.31 -21.72
N ALA A 22 -0.98 -21.99 -21.56
CA ALA A 22 -1.42 -21.42 -20.31
C ALA A 22 -2.83 -21.94 -20.16
N THR A 23 -2.99 -22.78 -19.15
CA THR A 23 -4.29 -23.24 -18.76
C THR A 23 -4.99 -22.00 -18.20
N HIS A 24 -6.20 -21.70 -18.68
CA HIS A 24 -7.05 -20.66 -18.09
C HIS A 24 -7.34 -20.90 -16.60
N VAL A 25 -6.95 -22.07 -16.11
CA VAL A 25 -6.82 -22.42 -14.69
C VAL A 25 -5.44 -22.01 -14.17
N PRO A 26 -5.37 -21.14 -13.15
CA PRO A 26 -4.12 -20.78 -12.51
C PRO A 26 -3.47 -21.99 -11.85
N GLY A 27 -2.15 -22.14 -12.00
CA GLY A 27 -1.37 -23.19 -11.34
C GLY A 27 -1.35 -23.03 -9.81
N SER A 28 -0.89 -24.06 -9.09
CA SER A 28 -0.81 -24.00 -7.61
C SER A 28 0.23 -22.98 -7.11
N SER A 29 1.24 -22.66 -7.92
CA SER A 29 2.26 -21.64 -7.61
C SER A 29 1.86 -20.23 -8.01
N GLU A 30 0.74 -20.07 -8.72
CA GLU A 30 0.27 -18.76 -9.17
C GLU A 30 -0.04 -17.87 -7.97
N LYS A 31 0.44 -16.63 -7.97
CA LYS A 31 0.20 -15.70 -6.86
C LYS A 31 -1.20 -15.10 -6.99
N VAL A 32 -1.92 -15.07 -5.88
CA VAL A 32 -3.25 -14.46 -5.83
C VAL A 32 -3.08 -13.03 -5.34
N GLN A 33 -3.23 -12.05 -6.24
CA GLN A 33 -3.26 -10.63 -5.91
C GLN A 33 -4.67 -10.11 -6.14
N TYR A 34 -5.40 -9.81 -5.07
CA TYR A 34 -6.80 -9.42 -5.16
C TYR A 34 -6.97 -7.97 -5.58
N ASP A 35 -7.74 -7.75 -6.63
CA ASP A 35 -8.23 -6.44 -7.07
C ASP A 35 -9.36 -5.91 -6.18
N GLY A 36 -9.96 -6.78 -5.38
CA GLY A 36 -10.92 -6.43 -4.34
C GLY A 36 -12.19 -7.28 -4.33
N PRO A 37 -13.13 -6.99 -3.41
CA PRO A 37 -14.34 -7.77 -3.25
C PRO A 37 -15.37 -7.48 -4.35
N LEU A 38 -16.11 -8.51 -4.76
CA LEU A 38 -17.26 -8.35 -5.64
C LEU A 38 -18.46 -7.80 -4.86
N SER A 39 -19.26 -6.96 -5.51
CA SER A 39 -20.49 -6.41 -4.95
C SER A 39 -21.73 -6.86 -5.73
N PRO A 40 -22.83 -7.25 -5.04
CA PRO A 40 -24.11 -7.53 -5.68
C PRO A 40 -24.78 -6.32 -6.33
N THR A 41 -24.44 -5.10 -5.87
CA THR A 41 -25.14 -3.86 -6.24
C THR A 41 -24.35 -2.99 -7.22
N ALA A 42 -23.08 -3.30 -7.47
CA ALA A 42 -22.22 -2.53 -8.35
C ALA A 42 -21.27 -3.45 -9.12
N GLY A 43 -21.16 -3.24 -10.44
CA GLY A 43 -20.16 -3.91 -11.25
C GLY A 43 -18.76 -3.33 -10.99
N VAL A 44 -17.79 -4.20 -10.76
CA VAL A 44 -16.37 -3.82 -10.62
C VAL A 44 -15.75 -3.72 -12.01
N LYS A 45 -14.84 -2.76 -12.23
CA LYS A 45 -14.10 -2.63 -13.49
C LYS A 45 -12.74 -3.29 -13.33
N GLY A 46 -12.34 -4.11 -14.30
CA GLY A 46 -11.05 -4.79 -14.34
C GLY A 46 -10.33 -4.60 -15.68
N SER A 47 -9.05 -4.95 -15.71
CA SER A 47 -8.19 -4.90 -16.90
C SER A 47 -7.19 -6.04 -16.87
N ILE A 48 -7.27 -6.96 -17.83
CA ILE A 48 -6.42 -8.16 -17.92
C ILE A 48 -5.57 -8.16 -19.18
N GLY A 49 -4.38 -8.75 -19.13
CA GLY A 49 -3.54 -8.98 -20.30
C GLY A 49 -2.23 -9.68 -19.95
N TRP A 50 -1.58 -10.32 -20.93
CA TRP A 50 -0.33 -11.08 -20.71
C TRP A 50 0.94 -10.27 -21.02
N LYS A 51 0.87 -8.94 -20.96
CA LYS A 51 1.99 -8.03 -21.25
C LYS A 51 2.31 -7.20 -20.01
N ASP A 52 3.59 -7.06 -19.66
CA ASP A 52 4.04 -6.19 -18.56
C ASP A 52 3.40 -4.78 -18.66
N PRO A 53 2.76 -4.25 -17.59
CA PRO A 53 2.73 -4.74 -16.21
C PRO A 53 1.50 -5.63 -15.86
N LEU A 54 0.67 -6.00 -16.83
CA LEU A 54 -0.53 -6.80 -16.61
C LEU A 54 -0.17 -8.27 -16.42
N ASP A 55 -0.75 -8.91 -15.41
CA ASP A 55 -0.74 -10.35 -15.22
C ASP A 55 -1.97 -10.97 -15.90
N GLY A 56 -1.86 -12.24 -16.29
CA GLY A 56 -2.93 -12.93 -17.03
C GLY A 56 -4.18 -13.25 -16.22
N TYR A 57 -4.21 -12.87 -14.93
CA TYR A 57 -5.21 -13.23 -13.95
C TYR A 57 -5.56 -12.04 -13.05
N ASP A 58 -6.82 -11.63 -13.07
CA ASP A 58 -7.39 -10.73 -12.06
C ASP A 58 -8.11 -11.55 -11.00
N TRP A 59 -7.96 -11.17 -9.73
CA TRP A 59 -8.49 -11.94 -8.60
C TRP A 59 -9.47 -11.14 -7.76
N TYR A 60 -10.60 -11.76 -7.42
CA TYR A 60 -11.64 -11.16 -6.61
C TYR A 60 -12.10 -12.12 -5.51
N CYS A 61 -12.93 -11.64 -4.60
CA CYS A 61 -13.52 -12.48 -3.56
C CYS A 61 -14.98 -12.13 -3.25
N MET A 62 -15.69 -13.10 -2.69
CA MET A 62 -17.11 -12.96 -2.31
C MET A 62 -17.53 -14.03 -1.31
N ASP A 63 -18.46 -13.75 -0.39
CA ASP A 63 -18.99 -14.77 0.53
C ASP A 63 -20.15 -15.53 -0.05
N VAL A 64 -20.08 -16.86 0.01
CA VAL A 64 -21.11 -17.75 -0.50
C VAL A 64 -21.90 -18.38 0.65
N ILE A 65 -23.16 -18.67 0.37
CA ILE A 65 -24.05 -19.39 1.29
C ILE A 65 -24.34 -20.75 0.67
N LYS A 66 -24.17 -21.81 1.45
CA LYS A 66 -24.40 -23.18 1.02
C LYS A 66 -25.80 -23.34 0.45
N GLY A 67 -25.90 -23.97 -0.70
CA GLY A 67 -27.17 -24.23 -1.39
C GLY A 67 -27.79 -23.01 -2.09
N LYS A 68 -27.27 -21.80 -1.91
CA LYS A 68 -27.75 -20.61 -2.61
C LYS A 68 -27.06 -20.47 -3.96
N LYS A 69 -27.83 -20.42 -5.04
CA LYS A 69 -27.30 -20.27 -6.40
C LYS A 69 -26.57 -18.93 -6.54
N VAL A 70 -25.34 -18.95 -7.02
CA VAL A 70 -24.48 -17.79 -7.27
C VAL A 70 -24.23 -17.68 -8.78
N THR A 71 -24.34 -16.46 -9.31
CA THR A 71 -24.00 -16.15 -10.70
C THR A 71 -22.98 -15.01 -10.74
N ILE A 72 -21.89 -15.21 -11.47
CA ILE A 72 -20.86 -14.21 -11.75
C ILE A 72 -20.89 -13.95 -13.25
N GLY A 73 -20.93 -12.67 -13.65
CA GLY A 73 -20.87 -12.27 -15.04
C GLY A 73 -19.71 -11.32 -15.29
N ALA A 74 -18.85 -11.64 -16.25
CA ALA A 74 -17.80 -10.77 -16.74
C ALA A 74 -18.15 -10.32 -18.17
N LYS A 75 -18.19 -9.00 -18.39
CA LYS A 75 -18.57 -8.40 -19.67
C LYS A 75 -17.45 -7.54 -20.21
N ARG A 76 -17.00 -7.80 -21.43
CA ARG A 76 -15.94 -7.02 -22.08
C ARG A 76 -16.44 -5.61 -22.38
N THR A 77 -15.59 -4.63 -22.11
CA THR A 77 -15.84 -3.22 -22.42
C THR A 77 -14.87 -2.68 -23.47
N ALA A 78 -13.64 -3.21 -23.55
CA ALA A 78 -12.66 -2.84 -24.56
C ALA A 78 -11.60 -3.94 -24.76
N GLY A 79 -10.86 -3.86 -25.86
CA GLY A 79 -9.72 -4.73 -26.14
C GLY A 79 -10.08 -6.08 -26.76
N ASP A 80 -9.05 -6.91 -26.94
CA ASP A 80 -9.17 -8.26 -27.48
C ASP A 80 -8.98 -9.24 -26.33
N ILE A 81 -10.08 -9.55 -25.64
CA ILE A 81 -10.13 -10.50 -24.55
C ILE A 81 -11.30 -11.46 -24.74
N LYS A 82 -11.06 -12.72 -24.38
CA LYS A 82 -12.08 -13.77 -24.21
C LYS A 82 -11.91 -14.37 -22.83
N MET A 83 -12.83 -13.99 -21.95
CA MET A 83 -12.65 -14.19 -20.52
C MET A 83 -13.06 -15.60 -20.09
N ASN A 84 -12.28 -16.20 -19.18
CA ASN A 84 -12.70 -17.34 -18.39
C ASN A 84 -12.90 -16.90 -16.94
N ILE A 85 -13.97 -17.39 -16.32
CA ILE A 85 -14.27 -17.17 -14.90
C ILE A 85 -14.09 -18.51 -14.19
N GLY A 86 -13.41 -18.50 -13.05
CA GLY A 86 -13.44 -19.63 -12.15
C GLY A 86 -13.53 -19.24 -10.68
N VAL A 87 -13.88 -20.24 -9.87
CA VAL A 87 -14.11 -20.08 -8.44
C VAL A 87 -13.31 -21.11 -7.65
N LEU A 88 -12.60 -20.65 -6.63
CA LEU A 88 -11.93 -21.46 -5.63
C LEU A 88 -12.69 -21.39 -4.30
N LYS A 89 -12.62 -22.47 -3.53
CA LYS A 89 -13.12 -22.54 -2.15
C LYS A 89 -12.04 -22.04 -1.20
N GLY A 90 -12.35 -21.00 -0.43
CA GLY A 90 -11.46 -20.34 0.51
C GLY A 90 -10.86 -19.05 -0.03
N LEU A 91 -9.88 -18.54 0.70
CA LEU A 91 -9.01 -17.41 0.33
C LEU A 91 -7.56 -17.84 0.62
N VAL A 92 -6.60 -17.25 -0.09
CA VAL A 92 -5.20 -17.29 0.37
C VAL A 92 -5.06 -16.53 1.69
N ALA A 93 -4.06 -16.89 2.49
CA ALA A 93 -3.86 -16.33 3.82
C ALA A 93 -3.54 -14.83 3.73
N ASN A 94 -2.56 -14.47 2.91
CA ASN A 94 -2.17 -13.10 2.64
C ASN A 94 -2.25 -12.80 1.13
N ASP A 95 -2.43 -11.53 0.80
CA ASP A 95 -2.37 -11.10 -0.60
C ASP A 95 -0.97 -11.31 -1.19
N GLY A 96 -0.89 -11.85 -2.40
CA GLY A 96 0.35 -12.27 -3.05
C GLY A 96 0.88 -13.64 -2.63
N ASP A 97 0.22 -14.34 -1.70
CA ASP A 97 0.51 -15.75 -1.42
C ASP A 97 0.14 -16.62 -2.64
N PRO A 98 0.86 -17.74 -2.84
CA PRO A 98 0.49 -18.68 -3.89
C PRO A 98 -0.92 -19.24 -3.62
N ARG A 99 -1.69 -19.45 -4.69
CA ARG A 99 -2.99 -20.13 -4.68
C ARG A 99 -2.94 -21.41 -3.84
N GLY A 100 -1.83 -22.13 -3.92
CA GLY A 100 -1.57 -23.32 -3.12
C GLY A 100 -2.58 -24.42 -3.43
N SER A 101 -3.14 -25.01 -2.38
CA SER A 101 -4.08 -26.13 -2.46
C SER A 101 -5.55 -25.71 -2.42
N LEU A 102 -5.88 -24.43 -2.66
CA LEU A 102 -7.28 -23.98 -2.67
C LEU A 102 -8.10 -24.80 -3.71
N PRO A 103 -9.15 -25.52 -3.28
CA PRO A 103 -9.90 -26.38 -4.17
C PRO A 103 -10.65 -25.58 -5.24
N VAL A 104 -10.61 -26.04 -6.50
CA VAL A 104 -11.45 -25.49 -7.56
C VAL A 104 -12.89 -25.95 -7.33
N VAL A 105 -13.82 -24.99 -7.27
CA VAL A 105 -15.25 -25.23 -7.22
C VAL A 105 -15.80 -25.46 -8.62
N GLY A 106 -15.32 -24.67 -9.58
CA GLY A 106 -15.63 -24.83 -11.00
C GLY A 106 -15.20 -23.60 -11.81
N GLU A 107 -15.33 -23.69 -13.12
CA GLU A 107 -14.96 -22.64 -14.06
C GLU A 107 -15.77 -22.74 -15.36
N THR A 108 -15.76 -21.68 -16.17
CA THR A 108 -16.42 -21.65 -17.48
C THR A 108 -15.69 -22.43 -18.58
N SER A 109 -14.50 -22.98 -18.29
CA SER A 109 -13.69 -23.80 -19.22
C SER A 109 -13.51 -23.16 -20.59
N ASN A 110 -12.57 -22.22 -20.69
CA ASN A 110 -12.04 -21.68 -21.94
C ASN A 110 -13.12 -21.10 -22.88
N SER A 111 -13.82 -20.06 -22.41
CA SER A 111 -14.76 -19.31 -23.24
C SER A 111 -14.10 -18.82 -24.52
N THR A 112 -14.78 -19.03 -25.65
CA THR A 112 -14.46 -18.37 -26.92
C THR A 112 -15.18 -17.03 -27.09
N ASP A 113 -16.12 -16.74 -26.18
CA ASP A 113 -16.94 -15.54 -26.19
C ASP A 113 -16.23 -14.41 -25.42
N PRO A 114 -16.44 -13.15 -25.87
CA PRO A 114 -15.86 -11.99 -25.20
C PRO A 114 -16.47 -11.75 -23.82
N ASP A 115 -17.69 -12.23 -23.58
CA ASP A 115 -18.39 -12.16 -22.31
C ASP A 115 -18.47 -13.58 -21.71
N ALA A 116 -18.44 -13.68 -20.38
CA ALA A 116 -18.50 -14.94 -19.68
C ALA A 116 -19.50 -14.87 -18.51
N VAL A 117 -20.24 -15.95 -18.31
CA VAL A 117 -21.14 -16.09 -17.16
C VAL A 117 -20.91 -17.44 -16.52
N PHE A 118 -20.53 -17.44 -15.25
CA PHE A 118 -20.40 -18.63 -14.44
C PHE A 118 -21.52 -18.71 -13.41
N THR A 119 -22.13 -19.88 -13.27
CA THR A 119 -23.19 -20.10 -12.30
C THR A 119 -22.98 -21.41 -11.58
N PHE A 120 -23.02 -21.38 -10.26
CA PHE A 120 -22.84 -22.56 -9.42
C PHE A 120 -23.69 -22.50 -8.16
N THR A 121 -23.85 -23.65 -7.51
CA THR A 121 -24.47 -23.75 -6.19
C THR A 121 -23.42 -24.28 -5.22
N PRO A 122 -22.93 -23.46 -4.27
CA PRO A 122 -21.90 -23.86 -3.32
C PRO A 122 -22.39 -24.99 -2.40
N ASP A 123 -21.51 -25.94 -2.10
CA ASP A 123 -21.74 -26.97 -1.05
C ASP A 123 -21.25 -26.53 0.34
N PHE A 124 -20.79 -25.28 0.45
CA PHE A 124 -20.13 -24.70 1.61
C PHE A 124 -20.59 -23.26 1.87
N ASP A 125 -20.42 -22.83 3.11
CA ASP A 125 -20.60 -21.45 3.54
C ASP A 125 -19.23 -20.77 3.69
N GLY A 126 -19.22 -19.45 3.51
CA GLY A 126 -18.04 -18.63 3.76
C GLY A 126 -17.23 -18.44 2.49
N ALA A 127 -15.90 -18.62 2.61
CA ALA A 127 -15.03 -17.88 1.73
C ALA A 127 -14.82 -18.43 0.32
N ALA A 128 -14.82 -17.57 -0.71
CA ALA A 128 -14.53 -17.94 -2.09
C ALA A 128 -13.71 -16.88 -2.82
N THR A 129 -12.68 -17.34 -3.55
CA THR A 129 -11.88 -16.57 -4.49
C THR A 129 -12.44 -16.76 -5.89
N VAL A 130 -12.55 -15.69 -6.66
CA VAL A 130 -12.91 -15.69 -8.07
C VAL A 130 -11.68 -15.28 -8.86
N TRP A 131 -11.35 -15.97 -9.95
CA TRP A 131 -10.36 -15.50 -10.89
C TRP A 131 -11.00 -15.23 -12.24
N ILE A 132 -10.52 -14.17 -12.90
CA ILE A 132 -10.82 -13.85 -14.28
C ILE A 132 -9.52 -13.95 -15.06
N SER A 133 -9.55 -14.62 -16.21
CA SER A 133 -8.36 -14.79 -17.05
C SER A 133 -8.69 -14.63 -18.52
N THR A 134 -7.66 -14.46 -19.35
CA THR A 134 -7.76 -14.31 -20.81
C THR A 134 -6.74 -15.21 -21.51
N TRP A 135 -6.82 -15.38 -22.83
CA TRP A 135 -5.91 -16.27 -23.57
C TRP A 135 -4.49 -15.71 -23.71
N LEU A 136 -3.48 -16.60 -23.69
CA LEU A 136 -2.13 -16.22 -24.13
C LEU A 136 -2.17 -15.76 -25.60
N GLY A 137 -1.56 -14.60 -25.86
CA GLY A 137 -1.49 -14.00 -27.19
C GLY A 137 -2.58 -12.96 -27.48
N GLU A 138 -3.58 -12.84 -26.60
CA GLU A 138 -4.50 -11.70 -26.60
C GLU A 138 -3.76 -10.43 -26.16
N ASN A 139 -4.14 -9.28 -26.75
CA ASN A 139 -3.49 -8.00 -26.46
C ASN A 139 -3.93 -7.38 -25.11
N GLY A 140 -4.85 -8.03 -24.41
CA GLY A 140 -5.47 -7.52 -23.19
C GLY A 140 -6.66 -6.61 -23.47
N GLY A 141 -7.36 -6.23 -22.39
CA GLY A 141 -8.59 -5.47 -22.49
C GLY A 141 -9.26 -5.22 -21.15
N ASN A 142 -10.30 -4.39 -21.21
CA ASN A 142 -11.05 -3.94 -20.04
C ASN A 142 -12.40 -4.64 -19.98
N TYR A 143 -12.90 -4.86 -18.78
CA TYR A 143 -14.17 -5.54 -18.56
C TYR A 143 -14.85 -5.08 -17.28
N THR A 144 -16.08 -5.52 -17.09
CA THR A 144 -16.83 -5.36 -15.84
C THR A 144 -17.23 -6.71 -15.26
N VAL A 145 -17.08 -6.89 -13.96
CA VAL A 145 -17.53 -8.08 -13.22
C VAL A 145 -18.75 -7.74 -12.38
N THR A 146 -19.74 -8.62 -12.41
CA THR A 146 -20.97 -8.54 -11.61
C THR A 146 -21.19 -9.86 -10.89
N MET A 147 -21.89 -9.81 -9.76
CA MET A 147 -22.20 -10.98 -8.96
C MET A 147 -23.65 -10.91 -8.47
N SER A 148 -24.31 -12.06 -8.37
CA SER A 148 -25.60 -12.20 -7.69
C SER A 148 -25.67 -13.51 -6.91
N GLY A 149 -26.50 -13.55 -5.87
CA GLY A 149 -26.70 -14.75 -5.05
C GLY A 149 -25.64 -14.97 -3.96
N ALA A 150 -24.52 -14.25 -4.01
CA ALA A 150 -23.49 -14.20 -2.96
C ALA A 150 -23.49 -12.84 -2.25
N ASN A 151 -22.73 -12.73 -1.16
CA ASN A 151 -22.60 -11.51 -0.36
C ASN A 151 -21.26 -10.83 -0.66
N ALA A 152 -21.26 -9.49 -0.67
CA ALA A 152 -20.02 -8.74 -0.73
C ALA A 152 -19.19 -8.96 0.54
N ARG A 153 -17.87 -8.97 0.38
CA ARG A 153 -16.94 -8.84 1.52
C ARG A 153 -16.51 -7.40 1.69
N ALA A 154 -16.01 -7.09 2.88
CA ALA A 154 -15.26 -5.85 3.12
C ALA A 154 -13.87 -5.88 2.45
N ALA A 155 -13.21 -7.05 2.37
CA ALA A 155 -11.88 -7.23 1.77
C ALA A 155 -11.62 -8.70 1.35
N CYS A 156 -10.59 -8.93 0.53
CA CYS A 156 -10.14 -10.25 0.07
C CYS A 156 -8.82 -10.65 0.73
N GLY A 157 -8.83 -11.72 1.53
CA GLY A 157 -7.67 -12.18 2.32
C GLY A 157 -7.54 -11.47 3.67
N ALA A 158 -6.57 -11.90 4.49
CA ALA A 158 -6.20 -11.15 5.68
C ALA A 158 -5.38 -9.92 5.27
N VAL A 159 -6.05 -8.82 4.95
CA VAL A 159 -5.45 -7.50 5.18
C VAL A 159 -5.57 -7.28 6.68
N THR A 160 -4.47 -7.20 7.42
CA THR A 160 -4.56 -6.66 8.78
C THR A 160 -4.79 -5.16 8.70
N ALA A 161 -6.05 -4.77 8.50
CA ALA A 161 -6.68 -3.68 9.24
C ALA A 161 -7.90 -4.28 9.96
N PRO A 162 -8.15 -3.95 11.24
CA PRO A 162 -9.18 -4.63 12.04
C PRO A 162 -10.59 -4.43 11.45
N PRO A 163 -11.56 -5.33 11.75
CA PRO A 163 -12.96 -5.10 11.40
C PRO A 163 -13.48 -3.82 12.06
N ALA A 164 -14.16 -2.95 11.29
CA ALA A 164 -15.08 -1.99 11.88
C ALA A 164 -16.19 -2.79 12.59
N PRO A 165 -16.45 -2.56 13.89
CA PRO A 165 -17.43 -3.34 14.62
C PRO A 165 -18.84 -3.12 14.03
N PRO A 166 -19.83 -4.01 14.29
CA PRO A 166 -21.26 -3.66 14.10
C PRO A 166 -21.49 -2.29 14.72
N PRO A 167 -22.30 -1.37 14.14
CA PRO A 167 -22.31 0.05 14.49
C PRO A 167 -22.17 0.18 16.01
N SER A 168 -20.93 0.44 16.42
CA SER A 168 -20.62 0.47 17.83
C SER A 168 -21.53 1.55 18.37
N SER A 169 -22.17 1.26 19.49
CA SER A 169 -22.90 2.31 20.19
C SER A 169 -22.01 3.51 20.53
N ILE A 170 -20.68 3.36 20.35
CA ILE A 170 -19.61 4.35 20.40
C ILE A 170 -18.88 4.43 19.04
N GLN A 171 -19.02 5.55 18.33
CA GLN A 171 -18.30 5.91 17.10
C GLN A 171 -17.11 6.81 17.42
N VAL A 172 -15.96 6.55 16.81
CA VAL A 172 -14.77 7.39 16.91
C VAL A 172 -14.46 8.01 15.54
N GLY A 173 -14.36 9.33 15.46
CA GLY A 173 -14.00 10.06 14.24
C GLY A 173 -12.56 10.56 14.32
N VAL A 174 -11.80 10.32 13.26
CA VAL A 174 -10.44 10.84 13.00
C VAL A 174 -10.38 11.28 11.53
N PRO A 175 -9.35 12.03 11.08
CA PRO A 175 -9.23 12.44 9.68
C PRO A 175 -9.16 11.24 8.71
N ASP A 176 -9.87 11.35 7.58
CA ASP A 176 -9.91 10.32 6.53
C ASP A 176 -8.64 10.29 5.66
N ASN A 177 -7.87 11.37 5.67
CA ASN A 177 -6.66 11.53 4.86
C ASN A 177 -5.40 11.18 5.66
N PRO A 178 -4.34 10.67 5.00
CA PRO A 178 -3.05 10.47 5.64
C PRO A 178 -2.54 11.75 6.27
N VAL A 179 -2.09 11.65 7.51
CA VAL A 179 -1.51 12.77 8.24
C VAL A 179 0.00 12.76 8.01
N LEU A 180 0.50 13.79 7.35
CA LEU A 180 1.90 13.95 6.98
C LEU A 180 2.63 14.83 8.00
N ILE A 181 3.80 14.38 8.47
CA ILE A 181 4.64 15.15 9.38
C ILE A 181 6.12 14.96 9.05
N ASN A 182 6.93 16.00 9.26
CA ASN A 182 8.38 15.89 9.14
C ASN A 182 9.01 15.39 10.44
N SER A 183 10.14 14.70 10.33
CA SER A 183 10.96 14.32 11.49
C SER A 183 11.24 15.51 12.42
N GLY A 184 10.82 15.40 13.68
CA GLY A 184 11.05 16.38 14.75
C GLY A 184 9.92 17.40 14.99
N ASP A 185 8.88 17.41 14.14
CA ASP A 185 7.68 18.18 14.38
C ASP A 185 6.72 17.43 15.32
N THR A 186 5.67 18.10 15.82
CA THR A 186 4.57 17.48 16.57
C THR A 186 3.27 17.69 15.81
N ILE A 187 2.39 16.69 15.79
CA ILE A 187 1.09 16.80 15.13
C ILE A 187 -0.05 16.76 16.15
N THR A 188 -1.14 17.46 15.83
CA THR A 188 -2.38 17.45 16.60
C THR A 188 -3.52 16.99 15.71
N VAL A 189 -4.19 15.91 16.11
CA VAL A 189 -5.28 15.26 15.37
C VAL A 189 -6.59 15.44 16.16
N PRO A 190 -7.66 16.01 15.56
CA PRO A 190 -8.95 16.07 16.22
C PRO A 190 -9.57 14.68 16.29
N VAL A 191 -10.06 14.30 17.47
CA VAL A 191 -10.77 13.05 17.73
C VAL A 191 -12.18 13.37 18.19
N GLN A 192 -13.16 12.78 17.53
CA GLN A 192 -14.57 12.87 17.88
C GLN A 192 -15.06 11.57 18.47
N VAL A 193 -15.85 11.63 19.53
CA VAL A 193 -16.58 10.49 20.09
C VAL A 193 -18.07 10.79 20.03
N ALA A 194 -18.81 9.92 19.36
CA ALA A 194 -20.27 10.01 19.25
C ALA A 194 -20.91 8.69 19.67
N THR A 195 -22.09 8.75 20.29
CA THR A 195 -22.85 7.58 20.72
C THR A 195 -24.27 7.68 20.18
N SER A 196 -24.80 6.60 19.60
CA SER A 196 -26.08 6.63 18.88
C SER A 196 -27.27 6.10 19.70
N SER A 197 -27.01 5.20 20.65
CA SER A 197 -28.07 4.56 21.47
C SER A 197 -27.59 4.15 22.87
N PHE A 198 -26.40 4.58 23.27
CA PHE A 198 -25.75 4.23 24.53
C PHE A 198 -25.34 5.49 25.28
N ALA A 199 -25.49 5.48 26.61
CA ALA A 199 -25.05 6.55 27.49
C ALA A 199 -24.25 5.92 28.63
N GLY A 200 -22.95 6.19 28.65
CA GLY A 200 -22.01 5.66 29.64
C GLY A 200 -20.72 6.46 29.63
N ASP A 201 -19.89 6.24 30.64
CA ASP A 201 -18.57 6.87 30.74
C ASP A 201 -17.62 6.24 29.71
N ILE A 202 -16.88 7.05 28.96
CA ILE A 202 -15.97 6.60 27.90
C ILE A 202 -14.53 7.00 28.23
N SER A 203 -13.63 6.03 28.17
CA SER A 203 -12.17 6.25 28.22
C SER A 203 -11.54 6.03 26.86
N LEU A 204 -10.63 6.92 26.48
CA LEU A 204 -9.83 6.84 25.25
C LEU A 204 -8.44 6.28 25.52
N SER A 205 -7.94 5.50 24.56
CA SER A 205 -6.56 5.04 24.48
C SER A 205 -6.09 5.07 23.02
N VAL A 206 -4.78 4.96 22.83
CA VAL A 206 -4.14 5.00 21.51
C VAL A 206 -3.11 3.90 21.41
N GLU A 207 -3.08 3.23 20.26
CA GLU A 207 -2.18 2.12 19.95
C GLU A 207 -1.58 2.29 18.55
N GLY A 208 -0.55 1.50 18.22
CA GLY A 208 0.11 1.54 16.91
C GLY A 208 1.10 2.69 16.71
N LEU A 209 1.49 3.36 17.80
CA LEU A 209 2.51 4.41 17.75
C LEU A 209 3.85 3.88 17.24
N PRO A 210 4.61 4.69 16.47
CA PRO A 210 6.01 4.41 16.17
C PRO A 210 6.84 4.19 17.43
N ASP A 211 7.89 3.38 17.34
CA ASP A 211 8.90 3.28 18.40
C ASP A 211 9.47 4.67 18.71
N ASP A 212 9.68 4.97 20.01
CA ASP A 212 10.18 6.25 20.53
C ASP A 212 9.20 7.44 20.36
N ALA A 213 7.99 7.25 19.81
CA ALA A 213 6.95 8.28 19.78
C ALA A 213 6.08 8.29 21.05
N THR A 214 5.57 9.47 21.40
CA THR A 214 4.61 9.66 22.50
C THR A 214 3.30 10.24 21.98
N ALA A 215 2.20 9.95 22.67
CA ALA A 215 0.90 10.51 22.35
C ALA A 215 0.15 10.96 23.59
N LYS A 216 -0.59 12.06 23.48
CA LYS A 216 -1.32 12.68 24.58
C LYS A 216 -2.67 13.22 24.11
N PHE A 217 -3.73 12.85 24.83
CA PHE A 217 -5.03 13.48 24.68
C PHE A 217 -5.13 14.72 25.58
N ASP A 218 -5.73 15.79 25.08
CA ASP A 218 -6.14 16.93 25.93
C ASP A 218 -7.17 16.47 26.98
N LYS A 219 -8.02 15.51 26.59
CA LYS A 219 -9.05 14.89 27.42
C LYS A 219 -9.22 13.43 27.00
N SER A 220 -8.84 12.49 27.85
CA SER A 220 -8.96 11.05 27.59
C SER A 220 -10.21 10.40 28.22
N PHE A 221 -11.03 11.15 28.96
CA PHE A 221 -12.21 10.62 29.65
C PHE A 221 -13.44 11.51 29.43
N PHE A 222 -14.56 10.90 29.01
CA PHE A 222 -15.85 11.56 28.78
C PHE A 222 -16.90 10.93 29.70
N PRO A 223 -17.40 11.65 30.72
CA PRO A 223 -18.50 11.13 31.53
C PRO A 223 -19.78 10.98 30.68
N SER A 224 -20.70 10.14 31.14
CA SER A 224 -22.02 9.92 30.52
C SER A 224 -22.69 11.27 30.14
N PRO A 225 -23.18 11.42 28.89
CA PRO A 225 -23.50 10.38 27.92
C PRO A 225 -22.34 9.91 27.03
N GLY A 226 -21.09 10.30 27.30
CA GLY A 226 -19.91 9.79 26.59
C GLY A 226 -19.56 10.50 25.27
N ASN A 227 -20.33 11.51 24.86
CA ASN A 227 -20.08 12.28 23.64
C ASN A 227 -19.08 13.41 23.86
N GLY A 228 -18.25 13.71 22.85
CA GLY A 228 -17.41 14.91 22.86
C GLY A 228 -16.28 14.89 21.85
N THR A 229 -15.42 15.90 21.93
CA THR A 229 -14.22 16.02 21.11
C THR A 229 -12.99 16.22 21.98
N THR A 230 -11.84 15.78 21.49
CA THR A 230 -10.52 16.04 22.09
C THR A 230 -9.47 16.11 20.99
N ASN A 231 -8.30 16.66 21.30
CA ASN A 231 -7.16 16.55 20.41
C ASN A 231 -6.21 15.48 20.91
N LEU A 232 -5.72 14.66 19.97
CA LEU A 232 -4.61 13.74 20.15
C LEU A 232 -3.34 14.40 19.61
N THR A 233 -2.39 14.69 20.49
CA THR A 233 -1.07 15.19 20.10
C THR A 233 -0.08 14.04 20.04
N ILE A 234 0.57 13.84 18.90
CA ILE A 234 1.61 12.82 18.70
C ILE A 234 2.96 13.53 18.49
N THR A 235 3.93 13.16 19.31
CA THR A 235 5.30 13.70 19.27
C THR A 235 6.27 12.55 19.02
N PRO A 236 6.83 12.44 17.80
CA PRO A 236 7.95 11.55 17.51
C PRO A 236 9.17 11.88 18.37
N GLY A 237 9.79 10.86 18.98
CA GLY A 237 11.08 10.99 19.63
C GLY A 237 12.25 11.00 18.63
N PRO A 238 13.47 11.33 19.10
CA PRO A 238 14.64 11.51 18.24
C PRO A 238 15.10 10.24 17.51
N ARG A 239 14.65 9.05 17.93
CA ARG A 239 14.97 7.77 17.27
C ARG A 239 13.79 7.19 16.49
N THR A 240 12.68 7.93 16.39
CA THR A 240 11.53 7.49 15.61
C THR A 240 11.95 7.35 14.14
N LEU A 241 11.79 6.16 13.57
CA LEU A 241 12.19 5.91 12.19
C LEU A 241 11.16 6.51 11.22
N PRO A 242 11.58 7.10 10.08
CA PRO A 242 10.66 7.51 9.03
C PRO A 242 9.89 6.30 8.49
N GLY A 243 8.61 6.51 8.14
CA GLY A 243 7.77 5.41 7.68
C GLY A 243 6.28 5.72 7.71
N THR A 244 5.50 4.75 7.24
CA THR A 244 4.04 4.75 7.35
C THR A 244 3.62 3.91 8.53
N TYR A 245 2.79 4.50 9.41
CA TYR A 245 2.25 3.90 10.61
C TYR A 245 0.73 3.95 10.60
N PHE A 246 0.10 2.99 11.27
CA PHE A 246 -1.36 2.92 11.40
C PHE A 246 -1.72 3.13 12.87
N ILE A 247 -2.19 4.33 13.21
CA ILE A 247 -2.54 4.69 14.58
C ILE A 247 -3.99 4.36 14.82
N THR A 248 -4.28 3.60 15.88
CA THR A 248 -5.64 3.21 16.26
C THR A 248 -6.05 3.93 17.54
N VAL A 249 -7.16 4.66 17.47
CA VAL A 249 -7.78 5.29 18.64
C VAL A 249 -8.93 4.41 19.11
N VAL A 250 -8.89 4.01 20.38
CA VAL A 250 -9.87 3.10 20.98
C VAL A 250 -10.66 3.83 22.07
N ALA A 251 -11.97 3.78 21.98
CA ALA A 251 -12.92 4.27 22.97
C ALA A 251 -13.61 3.09 23.66
N THR A 252 -13.55 3.03 24.99
CA THR A 252 -14.08 1.92 25.79
C THR A 252 -15.06 2.41 26.85
N SER A 253 -16.16 1.67 27.03
CA SER A 253 -17.14 1.84 28.10
C SER A 253 -17.60 0.47 28.61
N GLY A 254 -17.12 0.04 29.78
CA GLY A 254 -17.36 -1.31 30.28
C GLY A 254 -16.90 -2.38 29.27
N ASP A 255 -17.80 -3.28 28.87
CA ASP A 255 -17.55 -4.33 27.89
C ASP A 255 -17.76 -3.88 26.43
N THR A 256 -18.10 -2.61 26.19
CA THR A 256 -18.35 -2.06 24.85
C THR A 256 -17.18 -1.21 24.39
N SER A 257 -16.73 -1.40 23.15
CA SER A 257 -15.66 -0.61 22.54
C SER A 257 -15.99 -0.17 21.11
N GLY A 258 -15.43 0.96 20.71
CA GLY A 258 -15.37 1.44 19.34
C GLY A 258 -13.94 1.89 19.02
N ALA A 259 -13.50 1.72 17.78
CA ALA A 259 -12.15 2.10 17.39
C ALA A 259 -12.12 2.59 15.94
N THR A 260 -11.19 3.49 15.65
CA THR A 260 -10.91 3.98 14.30
C THR A 260 -9.42 4.14 14.10
N THR A 261 -8.95 3.78 12.90
CA THR A 261 -7.54 3.80 12.53
C THR A 261 -7.31 4.86 11.45
N PHE A 262 -6.21 5.60 11.54
CA PHE A 262 -5.77 6.52 10.50
C PHE A 262 -4.29 6.29 10.15
N GLN A 263 -3.91 6.68 8.94
CA GLN A 263 -2.53 6.59 8.46
C GLN A 263 -1.73 7.80 8.92
N PHE A 264 -0.61 7.54 9.59
CA PHE A 264 0.38 8.53 10.00
C PHE A 264 1.67 8.30 9.23
N VAL A 265 2.09 9.30 8.45
CA VAL A 265 3.29 9.22 7.61
C VAL A 265 4.33 10.17 8.18
N LEU A 266 5.39 9.58 8.74
CA LEU A 266 6.58 10.32 9.16
C LEU A 266 7.53 10.41 7.98
N ASP A 267 7.53 11.55 7.31
CA ASP A 267 8.41 11.82 6.18
C ASP A 267 9.78 12.27 6.66
N CYS A 268 10.80 11.83 5.93
CA CYS A 268 12.13 12.32 6.10
C CYS A 268 12.91 12.32 4.80
N SER A 269 13.27 13.52 4.34
CA SER A 269 14.19 13.73 3.23
C SER A 269 15.59 14.08 3.74
N PRO A 270 16.64 13.39 3.25
CA PRO A 270 18.01 13.70 3.62
C PRO A 270 18.39 15.12 3.18
N PRO A 271 19.38 15.76 3.83
CA PRO A 271 19.77 17.10 3.47
C PRO A 271 20.39 17.13 2.08
N MET A 272 20.12 18.20 1.32
CA MET A 272 20.74 18.44 0.03
C MET A 272 21.19 19.90 -0.11
N ILE A 273 22.30 20.12 -0.81
CA ILE A 273 22.81 21.47 -1.16
C ILE A 273 22.81 21.58 -2.67
N LEU A 274 21.99 22.49 -3.20
CA LEU A 274 21.96 22.77 -4.64
C LEU A 274 23.22 23.53 -5.06
N GLY A 275 23.63 23.40 -6.32
CA GLY A 275 24.87 24.02 -6.81
C GLY A 275 24.93 25.54 -6.60
N VAL A 276 23.80 26.24 -6.67
CA VAL A 276 23.69 27.69 -6.42
C VAL A 276 23.82 28.07 -4.95
N ASP A 277 23.61 27.11 -4.05
CA ASP A 277 23.57 27.27 -2.60
C ASP A 277 24.87 26.81 -1.91
N GLN A 278 25.90 26.48 -2.71
CA GLN A 278 27.24 26.15 -2.26
C GLN A 278 27.99 27.38 -1.72
N PRO A 279 28.90 27.22 -0.74
CA PRO A 279 29.71 28.33 -0.25
C PRO A 279 30.62 28.86 -1.35
N LYS A 280 30.68 30.19 -1.45
CA LYS A 280 31.48 30.88 -2.47
C LYS A 280 32.87 31.18 -1.94
N SER A 281 33.89 30.85 -2.72
CA SER A 281 35.28 31.26 -2.46
C SER A 281 35.38 32.79 -2.34
N ALA A 282 36.25 33.25 -1.43
CA ALA A 282 36.42 34.66 -1.12
C ALA A 282 37.91 35.03 -1.07
N SER A 283 38.21 36.33 -1.10
CA SER A 283 39.56 36.82 -0.88
C SER A 283 39.53 37.94 0.14
N VAL A 284 40.45 37.87 1.10
CA VAL A 284 40.51 38.76 2.26
C VAL A 284 41.95 39.18 2.53
N ASN A 285 42.14 40.34 3.16
CA ASN A 285 43.46 40.77 3.60
C ASN A 285 43.90 39.95 4.82
N ARG A 286 45.21 39.74 4.97
CA ARG A 286 45.77 39.06 6.14
C ARG A 286 45.23 39.66 7.45
N GLY A 287 44.75 38.80 8.34
CA GLY A 287 44.22 39.20 9.66
C GLY A 287 42.75 39.59 9.67
N THR A 288 42.02 39.50 8.55
CA THR A 288 40.56 39.74 8.52
C THR A 288 39.76 38.43 8.39
N THR A 289 38.43 38.54 8.50
CA THR A 289 37.49 37.40 8.46
C THR A 289 36.75 37.32 7.13
N ALA A 290 36.31 36.13 6.74
CA ALA A 290 35.38 35.93 5.63
C ALA A 290 34.01 35.48 6.12
N ASN A 291 32.96 35.83 5.38
CA ASN A 291 31.61 35.30 5.59
C ASN A 291 31.31 34.28 4.49
N LEU A 292 31.08 33.03 4.88
CA LEU A 292 30.68 31.94 4.01
C LEU A 292 29.21 31.62 4.29
N GLN A 293 28.44 31.44 3.22
CA GLN A 293 27.01 31.12 3.30
C GLN A 293 26.75 29.80 2.60
N VAL A 294 25.85 29.01 3.17
CA VAL A 294 25.39 27.77 2.60
C VAL A 294 23.90 27.64 2.87
N LYS A 295 23.15 27.20 1.87
CA LYS A 295 21.73 26.92 2.03
C LYS A 295 21.47 25.46 1.70
N SER A 296 20.69 24.81 2.54
CA SER A 296 20.32 23.41 2.36
C SER A 296 18.81 23.25 2.33
N ALA A 297 18.35 22.23 1.62
CA ALA A 297 16.99 21.71 1.67
C ALA A 297 16.97 20.33 2.36
N GLY A 298 15.78 19.84 2.73
CA GLY A 298 15.56 18.59 3.46
C GLY A 298 14.51 18.74 4.57
N THR A 299 14.13 17.65 5.22
CA THR A 299 13.20 17.68 6.38
C THR A 299 13.94 17.84 7.70
N GLY A 300 13.27 18.50 8.65
CA GLY A 300 13.71 18.65 10.03
C GLY A 300 14.59 19.89 10.25
N PRO A 301 14.65 20.40 11.49
CA PRO A 301 15.60 21.43 11.85
C PRO A 301 17.02 20.86 11.74
N ILE A 302 17.91 21.54 11.03
CA ILE A 302 19.33 21.21 11.03
C ILE A 302 19.83 21.39 12.47
N SER A 303 20.02 20.28 13.19
CA SER A 303 20.41 20.31 14.60
C SER A 303 21.72 21.06 14.76
N GLY A 304 21.70 22.19 15.47
CA GLY A 304 22.86 23.06 15.68
C GLY A 304 23.07 24.16 14.64
N ALA A 305 22.30 24.24 13.55
CA ALA A 305 22.38 25.40 12.65
C ALA A 305 21.62 26.59 13.24
N ASN A 306 22.36 27.47 13.88
CA ASN A 306 21.86 28.72 14.45
C ASN A 306 21.80 29.86 13.41
N LYS A 307 22.52 29.76 12.26
CA LYS A 307 22.49 30.69 11.11
C LYS A 307 22.91 29.98 9.81
N GLN A 308 22.46 30.46 8.65
CA GLN A 308 22.92 30.02 7.31
C GLN A 308 24.32 30.57 6.94
N THR A 309 24.95 31.30 7.86
CA THR A 309 26.21 32.03 7.63
C THR A 309 27.25 31.65 8.68
N LEU A 310 28.44 31.28 8.22
CA LEU A 310 29.63 31.11 9.04
C LEU A 310 30.55 32.33 8.84
N THR A 311 30.91 32.99 9.94
CA THR A 311 32.02 33.96 9.95
C THR A 311 33.28 33.22 10.39
N THR A 312 34.32 33.19 9.55
CA THR A 312 35.57 32.50 9.86
C THR A 312 36.32 33.19 11.00
N PRO A 313 37.22 32.49 11.72
CA PRO A 313 38.30 33.14 12.45
C PRO A 313 39.16 34.02 11.52
N THR A 314 40.03 34.84 12.10
CA THR A 314 40.96 35.67 11.32
C THR A 314 41.84 34.79 10.44
N ILE A 315 41.85 35.09 9.14
CA ILE A 315 42.57 34.32 8.14
C ILE A 315 43.97 34.92 7.98
N ASN A 316 45.00 34.15 8.30
CA ASN A 316 46.39 34.56 8.14
C ASN A 316 47.07 33.91 6.93
N ASP A 317 46.60 32.74 6.53
CA ASP A 317 47.06 32.00 5.36
C ASP A 317 45.86 31.45 4.57
N THR A 318 46.05 31.22 3.27
CA THR A 318 44.99 30.69 2.39
C THR A 318 44.50 29.34 2.89
N GLY A 319 43.18 29.21 3.05
CA GLY A 319 42.54 28.02 3.63
C GLY A 319 41.32 27.56 2.85
N SER A 320 40.91 26.32 3.06
CA SER A 320 39.74 25.71 2.44
C SER A 320 38.70 25.37 3.50
N PHE A 321 37.44 25.75 3.24
CA PHE A 321 36.33 25.61 4.18
C PHE A 321 35.20 24.84 3.53
N TRP A 322 34.61 23.90 4.26
CA TRP A 322 33.43 23.15 3.83
C TRP A 322 32.51 22.96 5.03
N VAL A 323 31.23 22.64 4.77
CA VAL A 323 30.25 22.36 5.82
C VAL A 323 29.61 20.99 5.59
N ARG A 324 29.36 20.25 6.69
CA ARG A 324 28.48 19.10 6.70
C ARG A 324 27.10 19.52 7.17
N VAL A 325 26.06 19.23 6.40
CA VAL A 325 24.67 19.37 6.82
C VAL A 325 24.14 17.97 7.09
N SER A 326 23.58 17.73 8.28
CA SER A 326 23.04 16.43 8.68
C SER A 326 21.65 16.58 9.29
N ASN A 327 20.78 15.61 9.01
CA ASN A 327 19.54 15.36 9.75
C ASN A 327 19.47 13.87 10.13
N ALA A 328 18.34 13.44 10.71
CA ALA A 328 18.12 12.06 11.12
C ALA A 328 18.23 11.03 9.98
N CYS A 329 18.16 11.48 8.72
CA CYS A 329 18.02 10.63 7.54
C CYS A 329 19.21 10.67 6.60
N GLY A 330 20.22 11.48 6.92
CA GLY A 330 21.48 11.49 6.21
C GLY A 330 22.28 12.76 6.43
N SER A 331 23.39 12.83 5.71
CA SER A 331 24.22 14.02 5.66
C SER A 331 24.70 14.30 4.25
N THR A 332 24.90 15.57 3.94
CA THR A 332 25.53 16.03 2.72
C THR A 332 26.62 17.03 3.04
N ASP A 333 27.72 16.98 2.28
CA ASP A 333 28.84 17.89 2.42
C ASP A 333 28.77 18.96 1.32
N SER A 334 29.06 20.20 1.66
CA SER A 334 29.23 21.25 0.66
C SER A 334 30.51 21.05 -0.14
N GLN A 335 30.56 21.66 -1.31
CA GLN A 335 31.84 21.95 -1.97
C GLN A 335 32.69 22.84 -1.06
N ALA A 336 34.00 22.75 -1.25
CA ALA A 336 34.93 23.54 -0.48
C ALA A 336 35.07 24.95 -1.09
N ALA A 337 34.87 25.97 -0.25
CA ALA A 337 35.18 27.35 -0.58
C ALA A 337 36.61 27.67 -0.18
N THR A 338 37.39 28.19 -1.12
CA THR A 338 38.75 28.67 -0.84
C THR A 338 38.70 30.12 -0.41
N VAL A 339 39.30 30.43 0.75
CA VAL A 339 39.50 31.80 1.20
C VAL A 339 40.97 32.16 1.03
N SER A 340 41.27 32.98 0.02
CA SER A 340 42.64 33.36 -0.34
C SER A 340 43.07 34.64 0.36
N VAL A 341 44.27 34.61 0.93
CA VAL A 341 44.88 35.80 1.56
C VAL A 341 45.60 36.64 0.50
N ARG A 342 45.34 37.94 0.52
CA ARG A 342 46.09 38.97 -0.22
C ARG A 342 46.95 39.79 0.72
#